data_AF-A0A3B3ULQ4-F1
#
_entry.id   AF-A0A3B3ULQ4-F1
#
_cell.length_a   1.000
_cell.length_b   1.000
_cell.length_c   1.000
_cell.angle_alpha   90.00
_cell.angle_beta   90.00
_cell.angle_gamma   90.00
#
_symmetry.space_group_name_H-M   'P 1'
#
loop_
_entity.id
_entity.type
_entity.pdbx_description
1 polymer ?
#
loop_
_entity_poly.entity_id
_entity_poly.type
_entity_poly.pdbx_seq_one_letter_code
_entity_poly.pdbx_strand_id
1 'polypeptide(L)'
;MTPTREMSLETKERIVKLLEEGNPSHMVAKDVGCSQSAVSKIWTKYKQHGMVVNAKRTGRPRKTSKRQDKQLKVICLENRKSTTKQMKHKWEEAGVNVGDRSVKNPLTPNHKRTRFRWAKERQSWTVDDWMKVVFSDVKNLHWTR
;
A
#
# COMPACT_ATOMS: atom_id res chain seq x y z
N MET A 1 4.83 13.45 7.10
CA MET A 1 3.54 13.28 7.80
C MET A 1 3.69 12.15 8.80
N THR A 2 3.65 12.46 10.09
CA THR A 2 3.59 11.43 11.13
C THR A 2 2.22 10.74 11.10
N PRO A 3 2.13 9.43 11.36
CA PRO A 3 0.84 8.77 11.52
C PRO A 3 0.09 9.43 12.67
N THR A 4 -1.09 10.00 12.42
CA THR A 4 -1.93 10.50 13.50
C THR A 4 -2.29 9.33 14.40
N ARG A 5 -1.92 9.40 15.68
CA ARG A 5 -2.22 8.35 16.66
C ARG A 5 -3.75 8.20 16.75
N GLU A 6 -4.26 7.01 16.42
CA GLU A 6 -5.69 6.73 16.53
C GLU A 6 -6.10 6.63 18.02
N MET A 7 -7.30 7.10 18.36
CA MET A 7 -7.86 6.89 19.69
C MET A 7 -8.14 5.41 19.93
N SER A 8 -7.93 4.97 21.17
CA SER A 8 -8.16 3.58 21.58
C SER A 8 -9.63 3.18 21.38
N LEU A 9 -9.88 1.87 21.23
CA LEU A 9 -11.24 1.35 21.06
C LEU A 9 -12.10 1.64 22.31
N GLU A 10 -11.54 1.33 23.49
CA GLU A 10 -12.18 1.56 24.79
C GLU A 10 -12.60 3.02 24.99
N THR A 11 -11.73 3.97 24.60
CA THR A 11 -12.06 5.40 24.65
C THR A 11 -13.24 5.75 23.74
N LYS A 12 -13.31 5.17 22.54
CA LYS A 12 -14.42 5.42 21.61
C LYS A 12 -15.73 4.78 22.09
N GLU A 13 -15.67 3.58 22.69
CA GLU A 13 -16.84 2.89 23.26
C GLU A 13 -17.40 3.69 24.44
N ARG A 14 -16.53 4.20 25.32
CA ARG A 14 -16.94 5.09 26.41
C ARG A 14 -17.63 6.36 25.89
N ILE A 15 -17.10 6.98 24.83
CA ILE A 15 -17.74 8.15 24.20
C ILE A 15 -19.14 7.80 23.69
N VAL A 16 -19.28 6.68 22.98
CA VAL A 16 -20.57 6.25 22.43
C VAL A 16 -21.59 6.00 23.53
N LYS A 17 -21.20 5.28 24.59
CA LYS A 17 -22.06 5.00 25.75
C LYS A 17 -22.56 6.28 26.42
N LEU A 18 -21.66 7.22 26.71
CA LEU A 18 -22.02 8.49 27.35
C LEU A 18 -22.97 9.34 26.49
N LEU A 19 -22.85 9.28 25.16
CA LEU A 19 -23.74 9.97 24.24
C LEU A 19 -25.10 9.27 24.08
N GLU A 20 -25.15 7.94 24.18
CA GLU A 20 -26.42 7.18 24.23
C GLU A 20 -27.22 7.49 25.49
N GLU A 21 -26.54 7.74 26.62
CA GLU A 21 -27.13 8.20 27.88
C GLU A 21 -27.67 9.64 27.83
N GLY A 22 -27.50 10.36 26.70
CA GLY A 22 -28.03 11.70 26.48
C GLY A 22 -27.13 12.84 26.96
N ASN A 23 -25.88 12.56 27.36
CA ASN A 23 -24.95 13.60 27.77
C ASN A 23 -24.55 14.50 26.59
N PRO A 24 -24.43 15.83 26.78
CA PRO A 24 -24.03 16.74 25.72
C PRO A 24 -22.55 16.53 25.35
N SER A 25 -22.23 16.59 24.05
CA SER A 25 -20.90 16.21 23.52
C SER A 25 -19.73 17.00 24.10
N HIS A 26 -19.94 18.23 24.57
CA HIS A 26 -18.88 19.04 25.20
C HIS A 26 -18.53 18.56 26.61
N MET A 27 -19.48 17.97 27.35
CA MET A 27 -19.22 17.34 28.65
C MET A 27 -18.44 16.03 28.45
N VAL A 28 -18.90 15.20 27.52
CA VAL A 28 -18.21 13.94 27.15
C VAL A 28 -16.77 14.20 26.70
N ALA A 29 -16.53 15.29 25.95
CA ALA A 29 -15.19 15.68 25.52
C ALA A 29 -14.26 15.99 26.71
N LYS A 30 -14.75 16.73 27.72
CA LYS A 30 -14.01 17.05 28.95
C LYS A 30 -13.71 15.79 29.76
N ASP A 31 -14.72 14.93 29.96
CA ASP A 31 -14.61 13.71 30.77
C ASP A 31 -13.62 12.70 30.18
N VAL A 32 -13.57 12.62 28.84
CA VAL A 32 -12.69 11.71 28.12
C VAL A 32 -11.32 12.35 27.81
N GLY A 33 -11.17 13.66 28.00
CA GLY A 33 -9.93 14.38 27.70
C GLY A 33 -9.62 14.47 26.20
N CYS A 34 -10.64 14.63 25.36
CA CYS A 34 -10.48 14.76 23.91
C CYS A 34 -11.21 16.00 23.35
N SER A 35 -11.00 16.33 22.08
CA SER A 35 -11.68 17.49 21.48
C SER A 35 -13.15 17.17 21.19
N GLN A 36 -14.03 18.17 21.33
CA GLN A 36 -15.45 18.05 20.97
C GLN A 36 -15.64 17.58 19.52
N SER A 37 -14.76 18.02 18.60
CA SER A 37 -14.79 17.58 17.20
C SER A 37 -14.47 16.09 17.05
N ALA A 38 -13.63 15.51 17.91
CA ALA A 38 -13.36 14.07 17.91
C ALA A 38 -14.60 13.28 18.37
N VAL A 39 -15.24 13.72 19.46
CA VAL A 39 -16.50 13.17 19.97
C VAL A 39 -17.58 13.19 18.90
N SER A 40 -17.79 14.34 18.26
CA SER A 40 -18.77 14.51 17.17
C SER A 40 -18.49 13.57 16.00
N LYS A 41 -17.24 13.49 15.53
CA LYS A 41 -16.86 12.57 14.43
C LYS A 41 -17.10 11.10 14.77
N ILE A 42 -16.83 10.69 16.01
CA ILE A 42 -17.08 9.32 16.48
C ILE A 42 -18.58 9.04 16.49
N TRP A 43 -19.37 9.94 17.05
CA TRP A 43 -20.82 9.80 17.12
C TRP A 43 -21.48 9.71 15.75
N THR A 44 -21.09 10.59 14.82
CA THR A 44 -21.61 10.57 13.44
C THR A 44 -21.28 9.25 12.75
N LYS A 45 -20.05 8.75 12.89
CA LYS A 45 -19.67 7.44 12.34
C LYS A 45 -20.45 6.29 12.96
N TYR A 46 -20.65 6.31 14.27
CA TYR A 46 -21.41 5.30 14.98
C TYR A 46 -22.88 5.30 14.53
N LYS A 47 -23.52 6.46 14.41
CA LYS A 47 -24.89 6.56 13.89
C LYS A 47 -25.02 6.10 12.44
N GLN A 48 -24.00 6.27 11.61
CA GLN A 48 -24.01 5.84 10.20
C GLN A 48 -23.77 4.34 10.02
N HIS A 49 -22.85 3.74 10.77
CA HIS A 49 -22.37 2.38 10.52
C HIS A 49 -22.66 1.40 11.66
N GLY A 50 -23.10 1.87 12.83
CA GLY A 50 -23.31 1.04 14.02
C GLY A 50 -22.02 0.47 14.62
N MET A 51 -20.85 0.88 14.13
CA MET A 51 -19.56 0.32 14.53
C MET A 51 -18.66 1.38 15.14
N VAL A 52 -18.08 1.05 16.30
CA VAL A 52 -17.04 1.86 16.97
C VAL A 52 -15.66 1.57 16.38
N VAL A 53 -15.48 0.37 15.86
CA VAL A 53 -14.25 -0.09 15.21
C VAL A 53 -14.11 0.56 13.83
N ASN A 54 -12.90 1.03 13.51
CA ASN A 54 -12.60 1.50 12.17
C ASN A 54 -12.68 0.33 11.18
N ALA A 55 -13.50 0.47 10.13
CA ALA A 55 -13.51 -0.50 9.05
C ALA A 55 -12.12 -0.64 8.42
N LYS A 56 -11.78 -1.87 8.00
CA LYS A 56 -10.55 -2.10 7.24
C LYS A 56 -10.59 -1.24 5.98
N ARG A 57 -9.63 -0.33 5.84
CA ARG A 57 -9.47 0.46 4.62
C ARG A 57 -9.17 -0.50 3.48
N THR A 58 -10.06 -0.58 2.51
CA THR A 58 -9.75 -1.23 1.24
C THR A 58 -8.78 -0.33 0.49
N GLY A 59 -7.65 -0.90 0.04
CA GLY A 59 -6.70 -0.16 -0.77
C GLY A 59 -7.33 0.30 -2.09
N ARG A 60 -6.57 1.06 -2.88
CA ARG A 60 -7.01 1.49 -4.22
C ARG A 60 -7.46 0.27 -5.05
N PRO A 61 -8.67 0.29 -5.65
CA PRO A 61 -9.11 -0.78 -6.54
C PRO A 61 -8.11 -1.04 -7.67
N ARG A 62 -7.97 -2.31 -8.07
CA ARG A 62 -7.10 -2.69 -9.18
C ARG A 62 -7.72 -2.26 -10.51
N LYS A 63 -6.89 -1.73 -11.42
CA LYS A 63 -7.27 -1.51 -12.82
C LYS A 63 -7.19 -2.78 -13.67
N THR A 64 -6.40 -3.77 -13.24
CA THR A 64 -6.15 -5.01 -13.98
C THR A 64 -6.70 -6.22 -13.25
N SER A 65 -7.10 -7.24 -14.00
CA SER A 65 -7.54 -8.53 -13.50
C SER A 65 -6.37 -9.51 -13.39
N LYS A 66 -6.53 -10.57 -12.57
CA LYS A 66 -5.53 -11.64 -12.45
C LYS A 66 -5.25 -12.33 -13.79
N ARG A 67 -6.23 -12.39 -14.70
CA ARG A 67 -6.08 -12.97 -16.04
C ARG A 67 -5.20 -12.09 -16.93
N GLN A 68 -5.46 -10.78 -16.93
CA GLN A 68 -4.65 -9.79 -17.63
C GLN A 68 -3.19 -9.80 -17.15
N ASP A 69 -2.95 -9.88 -15.84
CA ASP A 69 -1.59 -9.97 -15.29
C ASP A 69 -0.85 -11.25 -15.72
N LYS A 70 -1.57 -12.37 -15.90
CA LYS A 70 -0.99 -13.62 -16.44
C LYS A 70 -0.61 -13.46 -17.91
N GLN A 71 -1.49 -12.86 -18.72
CA GLN A 71 -1.20 -12.57 -20.13
C GLN A 71 0.01 -11.64 -20.25
N LEU A 72 0.10 -10.61 -19.40
CA LEU A 72 1.24 -9.71 -19.37
C LEU A 72 2.56 -10.46 -19.09
N LYS A 73 2.55 -11.43 -18.17
CA LYS A 73 3.72 -12.28 -17.91
C LYS A 73 4.11 -13.12 -19.11
N VAL A 74 3.16 -13.68 -19.85
CA VAL A 74 3.43 -14.45 -21.06
C VAL A 74 4.12 -13.56 -22.10
N ILE A 75 3.56 -12.39 -22.40
CA ILE A 75 4.15 -11.41 -23.33
C ILE A 75 5.56 -10.98 -22.88
N CYS A 76 5.77 -10.78 -21.57
CA CYS A 76 7.09 -10.46 -21.01
C CYS A 76 8.12 -11.57 -21.20
N LEU A 77 7.69 -12.83 -21.15
CA LEU A 77 8.56 -14.00 -21.26
C LEU A 77 8.89 -14.30 -22.72
N GLU A 78 7.94 -14.09 -23.62
CA GLU A 78 8.13 -14.21 -25.08
C GLU A 78 9.18 -13.23 -25.60
N ASN A 79 9.14 -11.96 -25.15
CA ASN A 79 10.15 -10.98 -25.53
C ASN A 79 10.65 -10.20 -24.30
N ARG A 80 11.68 -10.77 -23.66
CA ARG A 80 12.30 -10.19 -22.45
C ARG A 80 12.89 -8.79 -22.65
N LYS A 81 13.20 -8.41 -23.90
CA LYS A 81 13.76 -7.10 -24.28
C LYS A 81 12.70 -6.09 -24.73
N SER A 82 11.40 -6.47 -24.72
CA SER A 82 10.33 -5.53 -25.05
C SER A 82 10.30 -4.34 -24.10
N THR A 83 10.19 -3.15 -24.67
CA THR A 83 10.03 -1.90 -23.93
C THR A 83 8.61 -1.79 -23.37
N THR A 84 8.43 -0.95 -22.34
CA THR A 84 7.11 -0.70 -21.75
C THR A 84 6.09 -0.15 -22.75
N LYS A 85 6.54 0.65 -23.73
CA LYS A 85 5.68 1.19 -24.79
C LYS A 85 5.20 0.09 -25.74
N GLN A 86 6.11 -0.77 -26.20
CA GLN A 86 5.77 -1.92 -27.04
C GLN A 86 4.79 -2.87 -26.36
N MET A 87 4.99 -3.10 -25.06
CA MET A 87 4.07 -3.93 -24.29
C MET A 87 2.70 -3.28 -24.09
N LYS A 88 2.65 -1.94 -23.95
CA LYS A 88 1.39 -1.22 -23.80
C LYS A 88 0.57 -1.26 -25.09
N HIS A 89 1.20 -1.05 -26.24
CA HIS A 89 0.54 -1.14 -27.54
C HIS A 89 -0.12 -2.52 -27.74
N LYS A 90 0.62 -3.60 -27.46
CA LYS A 90 0.06 -4.98 -27.47
C LYS A 90 -1.11 -5.18 -26.52
N TRP A 91 -1.20 -4.39 -25.46
CA TRP A 91 -2.28 -4.45 -24.48
C TRP A 91 -3.48 -3.58 -24.84
N GLU A 92 -3.25 -2.46 -25.53
CA GLU A 92 -4.31 -1.68 -26.16
C GLU A 92 -5.02 -2.49 -27.25
N GLU A 93 -4.27 -3.25 -28.07
CA GLU A 93 -4.83 -4.23 -29.02
C GLU A 93 -5.70 -5.29 -28.33
N ALA A 94 -5.38 -5.66 -27.08
CA ALA A 94 -6.18 -6.58 -26.28
C ALA A 94 -7.36 -5.91 -25.55
N GLY A 95 -7.64 -4.63 -25.82
CA GLY A 95 -8.76 -3.87 -25.27
C GLY A 95 -8.56 -3.35 -23.83
N VAL A 96 -7.31 -3.29 -23.35
CA VAL A 96 -7.01 -2.90 -21.96
C VAL A 96 -6.26 -1.57 -21.92
N ASN A 97 -6.94 -0.50 -21.53
CA ASN A 97 -6.30 0.82 -21.36
C ASN A 97 -5.71 0.98 -19.95
N VAL A 98 -4.38 1.03 -19.87
CA VAL A 98 -3.64 1.31 -18.63
C VAL A 98 -2.45 2.22 -18.89
N GLY A 99 -1.97 2.89 -17.84
CA GLY A 99 -0.73 3.65 -17.91
C GLY A 99 0.50 2.75 -18.02
N ASP A 100 1.56 3.26 -18.64
CA ASP A 100 2.83 2.56 -18.90
C ASP A 100 3.44 1.90 -17.64
N ARG A 101 3.24 2.52 -16.48
CA ARG A 101 3.72 2.01 -15.18
C ARG A 101 3.02 0.70 -14.78
N SER A 102 1.77 0.47 -15.21
CA SER A 102 1.03 -0.77 -14.96
C SER A 102 1.50 -1.91 -15.85
N VAL A 103 2.06 -1.60 -17.03
CA VAL A 103 2.53 -2.57 -18.03
C VAL A 103 3.99 -2.97 -17.79
N LYS A 104 4.71 -2.27 -16.90
CA LYS A 104 6.07 -2.64 -16.50
C LYS A 104 6.11 -4.10 -16.05
N ASN A 105 6.97 -4.89 -16.68
CA ASN A 105 7.20 -6.30 -16.35
C ASN A 105 7.37 -6.45 -14.82
N PRO A 106 6.37 -7.04 -14.12
CA PRO A 106 6.41 -7.11 -12.68
C PRO A 106 7.57 -8.00 -12.24
N LEU A 107 8.28 -7.59 -11.17
CA LEU A 107 9.26 -8.47 -10.55
C LEU A 107 8.59 -9.78 -10.16
N THR A 108 9.13 -10.89 -10.67
CA THR A 108 8.69 -12.23 -10.29
C THR A 108 8.90 -12.44 -8.79
N PRO A 109 8.17 -13.35 -8.14
CA PRO A 109 8.40 -13.68 -6.73
C PRO A 109 9.87 -14.01 -6.42
N ASN A 110 10.55 -14.72 -7.33
CA ASN A 110 11.97 -15.03 -7.20
C ASN A 110 12.83 -13.76 -7.26
N HIS A 111 12.59 -12.84 -8.21
CA HIS A 111 13.32 -11.57 -8.25
C HIS A 111 13.12 -10.77 -6.96
N LYS A 112 11.91 -10.74 -6.41
CA LYS A 112 11.64 -10.05 -5.13
C LYS A 112 12.41 -10.69 -3.98
N ARG A 113 12.41 -12.02 -3.87
CA ARG A 113 13.14 -12.76 -2.82
C ARG A 113 14.65 -12.54 -2.91
N THR A 114 15.23 -12.67 -4.11
CA THR A 114 16.66 -12.47 -4.33
C THR A 114 17.08 -11.04 -4.02
N ARG A 115 16.34 -10.04 -4.52
CA ARG A 115 16.62 -8.62 -4.24
C ARG A 115 16.49 -8.30 -2.75
N PHE A 116 15.46 -8.82 -2.08
CA PHE A 116 15.27 -8.64 -0.65
C PHE A 116 16.43 -9.23 0.16
N ARG A 117 16.83 -10.46 -0.15
CA ARG A 117 17.96 -11.12 0.50
C ARG A 117 19.25 -10.32 0.29
N TRP A 118 19.52 -9.91 -0.95
CA TRP A 118 20.70 -9.13 -1.30
C TRP A 118 20.78 -7.80 -0.55
N ALA A 119 19.65 -7.10 -0.43
CA ALA A 119 19.58 -5.85 0.33
C ALA A 119 19.75 -6.08 1.84
N LYS A 120 19.16 -7.16 2.37
CA LYS A 120 19.28 -7.52 3.80
C LYS A 120 20.71 -7.86 4.20
N GLU A 121 21.43 -8.60 3.35
CA GLU A 121 22.86 -8.92 3.56
C GLU A 121 23.75 -7.67 3.59
N ARG A 122 23.30 -6.56 2.98
CA ARG A 122 24.08 -5.33 2.79
C ARG A 122 23.50 -4.15 3.56
N GLN A 123 22.65 -4.43 4.54
CA GLN A 123 21.97 -3.40 5.32
C GLN A 123 22.96 -2.54 6.15
N SER A 124 24.08 -3.14 6.56
CA SER A 124 25.13 -2.49 7.35
C SER A 124 26.31 -1.97 6.53
N TRP A 125 26.19 -1.92 5.19
CA TRP A 125 27.28 -1.49 4.32
C TRP A 125 27.55 0.01 4.41
N THR A 126 28.83 0.36 4.45
CA THR A 126 29.31 1.74 4.46
C THR A 126 29.37 2.32 3.05
N VAL A 127 29.55 3.65 2.93
CA VAL A 127 29.66 4.32 1.62
C VAL A 127 30.78 3.71 0.78
N ASP A 128 31.92 3.37 1.38
CA ASP A 128 33.06 2.76 0.70
C ASP A 128 32.77 1.34 0.20
N ASP A 129 31.90 0.60 0.90
CA ASP A 129 31.45 -0.71 0.43
C ASP A 129 30.52 -0.60 -0.78
N TRP A 130 29.69 0.45 -0.82
CA TRP A 130 28.84 0.76 -1.98
C TRP A 130 29.64 1.21 -3.20
N MET A 131 30.78 1.90 -3.02
CA MET A 131 31.63 2.32 -4.13
C MET A 131 32.20 1.14 -4.93
N LYS A 132 32.27 -0.05 -4.32
CA LYS A 132 32.73 -1.29 -4.97
C LYS A 132 31.64 -1.96 -5.82
N VAL A 133 30.42 -1.43 -5.84
CA VAL A 133 29.25 -2.01 -6.52
C VAL A 133 28.96 -1.30 -7.85
N VAL A 134 29.31 -1.93 -8.98
CA VAL A 134 28.82 -1.61 -10.35
C VAL A 134 27.44 -2.23 -10.71
N PHE A 135 26.37 -1.45 -10.70
CA PHE A 135 25.05 -1.95 -11.15
C PHE A 135 24.98 -2.14 -12.68
N SER A 136 24.80 -3.37 -13.16
CA SER A 136 24.47 -3.64 -14.57
C SER A 136 22.94 -3.65 -14.77
N ASP A 137 22.45 -3.02 -15.84
CA ASP A 137 21.01 -2.79 -16.12
C ASP A 137 20.27 -4.05 -16.64
N VAL A 138 20.54 -5.20 -16.04
CA VAL A 138 19.78 -6.41 -16.33
C VAL A 138 19.29 -6.98 -15.01
N LYS A 139 18.08 -7.53 -15.03
CA LYS A 139 17.28 -7.97 -13.87
C LYS A 139 17.94 -9.03 -12.96
N ASN A 140 19.21 -9.35 -13.19
CA ASN A 140 20.01 -10.29 -12.44
C ASN A 140 21.18 -9.58 -11.75
N LEU A 141 21.21 -9.63 -10.42
CA LEU A 141 22.39 -9.32 -9.63
C LEU A 141 23.34 -10.54 -9.69
N HIS A 142 24.03 -10.75 -10.81
CA HIS A 142 25.16 -11.68 -10.88
C HIS A 142 26.46 -10.87 -10.83
N TRP A 143 27.41 -11.31 -10.01
CA TRP A 143 28.73 -10.68 -9.89
C TRP A 143 29.81 -11.70 -10.21
N THR A 144 30.66 -11.34 -11.16
CA THR A 144 32.00 -11.92 -11.32
C THR A 144 32.94 -11.26 -10.31
N ARG A 145 33.79 -12.09 -9.70
CA ARG A 145 34.88 -11.72 -8.81
C ARG A 145 36.04 -11.11 -9.58
#